data_AF-A0A1J3DC39-F1
#
_entry.id   AF-A0A1J3DC39-F1
#
_cell.length_a   1.000
_cell.length_b   1.000
_cell.length_c   1.000
_cell.angle_alpha   90.00
_cell.angle_beta   90.00
_cell.angle_gamma   90.00
#
_symmetry.space_group_name_H-M   'P 1'
#
loop_
_entity.id
_entity.type
_entity.pdbx_description
1 polymer ?
#
loop_
_entity_poly.entity_id
_entity_poly.type
_entity_poly.pdbx_seq_one_letter_code
_entity_poly.pdbx_strand_id
1 'polypeptide(L)'
;FKNKVGESTFRRNPDIVELAKKVAEKCHGLPLALSVIGETMASKTMLQEWEDAIEDLTRSAGEFPDMENKILPILKYSYDSLVDAHIKSCFLYCALFPEDYNIEKQRLINYWICEGFIGEHQHVKTAVNKGYVILGTLIRANL
;
A
#
# COMPACT_ATOMS: atom_id res chain seq x y z
N PHE A 1 -11.80 5.41 -7.21
CA PHE A 1 -12.83 4.35 -7.21
C PHE A 1 -14.25 4.90 -7.38
N LYS A 2 -14.81 5.66 -6.42
CA LYS A 2 -16.18 6.23 -6.51
C LYS A 2 -16.49 6.92 -7.84
N ASN A 3 -15.56 7.73 -8.35
CA ASN A 3 -15.71 8.42 -9.64
C ASN A 3 -15.76 7.48 -10.86
N LYS A 4 -15.10 6.32 -10.78
CA LYS A 4 -15.07 5.32 -11.86
C LYS A 4 -16.33 4.48 -11.90
N VAL A 5 -16.83 4.07 -10.73
CA VAL A 5 -18.08 3.30 -10.58
C VAL A 5 -19.32 4.17 -10.87
N GLY A 6 -19.25 5.46 -10.54
CA GLY A 6 -20.34 6.41 -10.74
C GLY A 6 -21.20 6.60 -9.48
N GLU A 7 -21.49 7.85 -9.13
CA GLU A 7 -22.26 8.18 -7.91
C GLU A 7 -23.70 7.68 -7.94
N SER A 8 -24.29 7.54 -9.14
CA SER A 8 -25.66 7.08 -9.33
C SER A 8 -25.87 5.64 -8.87
N THR A 9 -24.86 4.79 -9.00
CA THR A 9 -24.89 3.39 -8.56
C THR A 9 -25.07 3.30 -7.04
N PHE A 10 -24.31 4.08 -6.27
CA PHE A 10 -24.40 4.13 -4.81
C PHE A 10 -25.70 4.76 -4.28
N ARG A 11 -26.32 5.66 -5.06
CA ARG A 11 -27.60 6.27 -4.68
C ARG A 11 -28.78 5.32 -4.87
N ARG A 12 -28.70 4.41 -5.84
CA ARG A 12 -29.78 3.48 -6.18
C ARG A 12 -29.84 2.28 -5.24
N ASN A 13 -28.68 1.83 -4.76
CA ASN A 13 -28.60 0.69 -3.87
C ASN A 13 -27.55 0.94 -2.78
N PRO A 14 -27.97 1.38 -1.57
CA PRO A 14 -27.07 1.67 -0.47
C PRO A 14 -26.23 0.47 -0.02
N ASP A 15 -26.73 -0.76 -0.20
CA ASP A 15 -26.05 -1.99 0.21
C ASP A 15 -24.80 -2.27 -0.66
N ILE A 16 -24.75 -1.72 -1.87
CA ILE A 16 -23.56 -1.78 -2.75
C ILE A 16 -22.38 -0.98 -2.16
N VAL A 17 -22.62 -0.01 -1.28
CA VAL A 17 -21.54 0.81 -0.70
C VAL A 17 -20.55 -0.04 0.09
N GLU A 18 -21.03 -1.02 0.87
CA GLU A 18 -20.15 -1.89 1.65
C GLU A 18 -19.39 -2.88 0.76
N LEU A 19 -20.03 -3.41 -0.29
CA LEU A 19 -19.35 -4.24 -1.28
C LEU A 19 -18.27 -3.44 -2.05
N ALA A 20 -18.54 -2.18 -2.36
CA ALA A 20 -17.58 -1.30 -3.02
C ALA A 20 -16.36 -0.96 -2.17
N LYS A 21 -16.51 -0.86 -0.85
CA LYS A 21 -15.37 -0.76 0.06
C LYS A 21 -14.54 -2.02 0.03
N LYS A 22 -15.16 -3.21 0.14
CA LYS A 22 -14.45 -4.49 0.05
C LYS A 22 -13.67 -4.66 -1.26
N VAL A 23 -14.25 -4.26 -2.39
CA VAL A 23 -13.55 -4.29 -3.69
C VAL A 23 -12.38 -3.31 -3.71
N ALA A 24 -12.57 -2.09 -3.21
CA ALA A 24 -11.49 -1.10 -3.14
C ALA A 24 -10.35 -1.53 -2.20
N GLU A 25 -10.67 -2.19 -1.09
CA GLU A 25 -9.70 -2.79 -0.16
C GLU A 25 -8.87 -3.88 -0.87
N LYS A 26 -9.51 -4.76 -1.64
CA LYS A 26 -8.81 -5.76 -2.47
C LYS A 26 -7.91 -5.19 -3.56
N CYS A 27 -8.04 -3.90 -3.89
CA CYS A 27 -7.14 -3.23 -4.82
C CYS A 27 -5.83 -2.74 -4.16
N HIS A 28 -5.68 -2.90 -2.83
CA HIS A 28 -4.49 -2.49 -2.05
C HIS A 28 -4.02 -1.05 -2.32
N GLY A 29 -4.95 -0.14 -2.60
CA GLY A 29 -4.63 1.26 -2.89
C GLY A 29 -3.91 1.51 -4.23
N LEU A 30 -3.66 0.48 -5.04
CA LEU A 30 -2.98 0.60 -6.33
C LEU A 30 -3.85 1.42 -7.32
N PRO A 31 -3.41 2.61 -7.77
CA PRO A 31 -4.24 3.49 -8.60
C PRO A 31 -4.71 2.82 -9.89
N LEU A 32 -3.85 1.99 -10.50
CA LEU A 32 -4.18 1.25 -11.71
C LEU A 32 -5.26 0.19 -11.45
N ALA A 33 -5.12 -0.61 -10.39
CA ALA A 33 -6.12 -1.62 -10.01
C ALA A 33 -7.46 -0.96 -9.70
N LEU A 34 -7.46 0.12 -8.91
CA LEU A 34 -8.66 0.90 -8.59
C LEU A 34 -9.33 1.52 -9.84
N SER A 35 -8.55 1.85 -10.87
CA SER A 35 -9.09 2.37 -12.13
C SER A 35 -9.74 1.28 -12.95
N VAL A 36 -9.02 0.19 -13.21
CA VAL A 36 -9.47 -0.93 -14.05
C VAL A 36 -10.69 -1.61 -13.42
N ILE A 37 -10.58 -2.00 -12.15
CA ILE A 37 -11.68 -2.66 -11.44
C ILE A 37 -12.84 -1.68 -11.28
N GLY A 38 -12.58 -0.40 -10.99
CA GLY A 38 -13.64 0.61 -10.91
C GLY A 38 -14.43 0.75 -12.22
N GLU A 39 -13.77 0.66 -13.38
CA GLU A 39 -14.43 0.65 -14.69
C GLU A 39 -15.23 -0.63 -14.95
N THR A 40 -14.68 -1.79 -14.58
CA THR A 40 -15.40 -3.08 -14.68
C THR A 40 -16.65 -3.13 -13.79
N MET A 41 -16.58 -2.54 -12.60
CA MET A 41 -17.69 -2.50 -11.65
C MET A 41 -18.77 -1.47 -12.02
N ALA A 42 -18.45 -0.48 -12.88
CA ALA A 42 -19.39 0.57 -13.27
C ALA A 42 -20.63 0.04 -14.02
N SER A 43 -20.52 -1.12 -14.69
CA SER A 43 -21.63 -1.75 -15.39
C SER A 43 -22.54 -2.60 -14.48
N LYS A 44 -22.13 -2.85 -13.23
CA LYS A 44 -22.84 -3.74 -12.30
C LYS A 44 -23.82 -2.96 -11.45
N THR A 45 -25.10 -3.33 -11.51
CA THR A 45 -26.20 -2.56 -10.90
C THR A 45 -26.94 -3.33 -9.81
N MET A 46 -26.82 -4.65 -9.78
CA MET A 46 -27.46 -5.52 -8.79
C MET A 46 -26.46 -5.99 -7.73
N LEU A 47 -26.94 -6.24 -6.52
CA LEU A 47 -26.10 -6.67 -5.39
C LEU A 47 -25.37 -7.99 -5.71
N GLN A 48 -26.06 -8.92 -6.34
CA GLN A 48 -25.54 -10.25 -6.72
C GLN A 48 -24.39 -10.15 -7.72
N GLU A 49 -24.44 -9.20 -8.65
CA GLU A 49 -23.34 -8.97 -9.60
C GLU A 49 -22.07 -8.48 -8.88
N TRP A 50 -22.23 -7.74 -7.79
CA TRP A 50 -21.12 -7.30 -6.96
C TRP A 50 -20.57 -8.42 -6.07
N GLU A 51 -21.43 -9.25 -5.50
CA GLU A 51 -21.03 -10.42 -4.72
C GLU A 51 -20.24 -11.43 -5.56
N ASP A 52 -20.75 -11.76 -6.75
CA ASP A 52 -20.08 -12.63 -7.73
C ASP A 52 -18.72 -12.06 -8.15
N ALA A 53 -18.66 -10.75 -8.45
CA ALA A 53 -17.41 -10.08 -8.79
C ALA A 53 -16.38 -10.11 -7.65
N ILE A 54 -16.80 -10.04 -6.39
CA ILE A 54 -15.91 -10.14 -5.23
C ILE A 54 -15.38 -11.55 -5.08
N GLU A 55 -16.20 -12.58 -5.30
CA GLU A 55 -15.77 -13.97 -5.29
C GLU A 55 -14.72 -14.22 -6.38
N ASP A 56 -14.98 -13.75 -7.60
CA ASP A 56 -14.04 -13.80 -8.73
C ASP A 56 -12.74 -13.06 -8.44
N LEU A 57 -12.82 -11.86 -7.86
CA LEU A 57 -11.64 -11.11 -7.45
C LEU A 57 -10.84 -11.86 -6.39
N THR A 58 -11.50 -12.53 -5.46
CA THR A 58 -10.84 -13.28 -4.38
C THR A 58 -10.11 -14.50 -4.93
N ARG A 59 -10.75 -15.21 -5.86
CA ARG A 59 -10.15 -16.36 -6.54
C ARG A 59 -8.96 -15.97 -7.42
N SER A 60 -9.03 -14.82 -8.09
CA SER A 60 -7.97 -14.34 -8.98
C SER A 60 -6.85 -13.60 -8.25
N ALA A 61 -7.14 -12.92 -7.14
CA ALA A 61 -6.13 -12.24 -6.31
C ALA A 61 -5.32 -13.22 -5.44
N GLY A 62 -5.74 -14.47 -5.31
CA GLY A 62 -5.05 -15.49 -4.52
C GLY A 62 -3.65 -15.85 -5.04
N GLU A 63 -3.33 -15.50 -6.27
CA GLU A 63 -2.00 -15.66 -6.84
C GLU A 63 -1.73 -14.45 -7.72
N PHE A 64 -0.81 -13.56 -7.33
CA PHE A 64 -0.10 -12.76 -8.31
C PHE A 64 0.91 -13.73 -8.95
N PRO A 65 0.59 -14.46 -10.02
CA PRO A 65 1.39 -15.60 -10.48
C PRO A 65 2.75 -15.12 -11.02
N ASP A 66 2.84 -13.81 -11.27
CA ASP A 66 4.01 -13.09 -11.75
C ASP A 66 4.64 -12.18 -10.69
N MET A 67 4.25 -12.26 -9.41
CA MET A 67 4.88 -11.47 -8.34
C MET A 67 6.39 -11.67 -8.34
N GLU A 68 6.83 -12.93 -8.32
CA GLU A 68 8.24 -13.30 -8.28
C GLU A 68 8.99 -12.95 -9.57
N ASN A 69 8.36 -13.13 -10.72
CA ASN A 69 9.03 -13.02 -12.01
C ASN A 69 8.98 -11.61 -12.63
N LYS A 70 7.98 -10.80 -12.27
CA LYS A 70 7.76 -9.46 -12.88
C LYS A 70 7.83 -8.33 -11.86
N ILE A 71 7.28 -8.51 -10.66
CA ILE A 71 7.17 -7.42 -9.67
C ILE A 71 8.38 -7.35 -8.74
N LEU A 72 8.81 -8.48 -8.15
CA LEU A 72 9.96 -8.53 -7.25
C LEU A 72 11.25 -8.00 -7.87
N PRO A 73 11.59 -8.26 -9.15
CA PRO A 73 12.80 -7.68 -9.76
C PRO A 73 12.75 -6.15 -9.82
N ILE A 74 11.58 -5.56 -10.06
CA ILE A 74 11.38 -4.11 -10.10
C ILE A 74 11.51 -3.53 -8.69
N LEU A 75 10.85 -4.14 -7.70
CA LEU A 75 10.94 -3.71 -6.30
C LEU A 75 12.37 -3.86 -5.76
N LYS A 76 13.04 -4.96 -6.11
CA LYS A 76 14.44 -5.20 -5.77
C LYS A 76 15.34 -4.13 -6.38
N TYR A 77 15.12 -3.75 -7.64
CA TYR A 77 15.88 -2.67 -8.27
C TYR A 77 15.70 -1.34 -7.51
N SER A 78 14.47 -0.97 -7.13
CA SER A 78 14.21 0.23 -6.32
C SER A 78 14.95 0.18 -4.98
N TYR A 79 14.93 -0.97 -4.30
CA TYR A 79 15.66 -1.17 -3.05
C TYR A 79 17.18 -1.12 -3.23
N ASP A 80 17.71 -1.80 -4.25
CA ASP A 80 19.14 -1.85 -4.54
C ASP A 80 19.69 -0.47 -4.91
N SER A 81 18.86 0.39 -5.51
CA SER A 81 19.15 1.78 -5.88
C SER A 81 19.25 2.73 -4.67
N LEU A 82 18.84 2.31 -3.46
CA LEU A 82 19.09 3.09 -2.26
C LEU A 82 20.62 3.11 -1.98
N VAL A 83 21.24 4.29 -1.99
CA VAL A 83 22.70 4.41 -1.90
C VAL A 83 23.24 4.15 -0.49
N ASP A 84 22.44 4.40 0.54
CA ASP A 84 22.85 4.34 1.95
C ASP A 84 22.33 3.07 2.63
N ALA A 85 23.23 2.30 3.25
CA ALA A 85 22.91 1.08 3.99
C ALA A 85 21.96 1.33 5.18
N HIS A 86 22.04 2.49 5.84
CA HIS A 86 21.13 2.85 6.92
C HIS A 86 19.71 3.04 6.40
N ILE A 87 19.53 3.61 5.20
CA ILE A 87 18.20 3.77 4.57
C ILE A 87 17.62 2.39 4.23
N LYS A 88 18.46 1.48 3.73
CA LYS A 88 18.07 0.09 3.49
C LYS A 88 17.61 -0.62 4.76
N SER A 89 18.36 -0.50 5.86
CA SER A 89 17.97 -1.07 7.15
C SER A 89 16.66 -0.48 7.68
N CYS A 90 16.49 0.84 7.59
CA CYS A 90 15.24 1.50 7.96
C CYS A 90 14.03 0.96 7.18
N PHE A 91 14.17 0.76 5.87
CA PHE A 91 13.12 0.17 5.04
C PHE A 91 12.82 -1.28 5.43
N LEU A 92 13.85 -2.12 5.58
CA LEU A 92 13.65 -3.52 5.98
C LEU A 92 12.97 -3.66 7.34
N TYR A 93 13.18 -2.71 8.25
CA TYR A 93 12.49 -2.71 9.54
C TYR A 93 10.96 -2.61 9.42
N CYS A 94 10.46 -1.96 8.37
CA CYS A 94 9.01 -1.88 8.12
C CYS A 94 8.40 -3.27 7.90
N ALA A 95 9.16 -4.25 7.41
CA ALA A 95 8.69 -5.62 7.19
C ALA A 95 8.46 -6.41 8.50
N LEU A 96 8.87 -5.86 9.65
CA LEU A 96 8.59 -6.46 10.97
C LEU A 96 7.17 -6.14 11.47
N PHE A 97 6.48 -5.20 10.85
CA PHE A 97 5.09 -4.91 11.17
C PHE A 97 4.15 -5.91 10.47
N PRO A 98 2.98 -6.20 11.06
CA PRO A 98 1.97 -7.00 10.38
C PRO A 98 1.58 -6.41 9.03
N GLU A 99 1.15 -7.28 8.11
CA GLU A 99 0.57 -6.86 6.83
C GLU A 99 -0.56 -5.84 7.06
N ASP A 100 -0.62 -4.82 6.20
CA ASP A 100 -1.57 -3.70 6.25
C ASP A 100 -1.60 -2.88 7.55
N TYR A 101 -0.58 -3.02 8.41
CA TYR A 101 -0.52 -2.23 9.65
C TYR A 101 -0.29 -0.74 9.37
N ASN A 102 -1.12 0.12 9.96
CA ASN A 102 -0.94 1.57 9.89
C ASN A 102 0.20 2.02 10.84
N ILE A 103 1.40 2.14 10.30
CA ILE A 103 2.59 2.54 11.06
C ILE A 103 2.59 4.06 11.29
N GLU A 104 2.53 4.48 12.55
CA GLU A 104 2.72 5.88 12.92
C GLU A 104 4.17 6.33 12.64
N LYS A 105 4.32 7.40 11.85
CA LYS A 105 5.64 7.91 11.39
C LYS A 105 6.61 8.18 12.54
N GLN A 106 6.16 8.85 13.59
CA GLN A 106 7.02 9.21 14.71
C GLN A 106 7.46 7.99 15.50
N ARG A 107 6.56 7.01 15.66
CA ARG A 107 6.86 5.72 16.29
C ARG A 107 7.91 4.93 15.50
N LEU A 108 7.78 4.86 14.18
CA LEU A 108 8.75 4.21 13.31
C LEU A 108 10.14 4.86 13.40
N ILE A 109 10.20 6.18 13.37
CA ILE A 109 11.46 6.93 13.51
C ILE A 109 12.11 6.64 14.87
N ASN A 110 11.33 6.59 15.95
CA ASN A 110 11.86 6.26 17.27
C ASN A 110 12.45 4.84 17.30
N TYR A 111 11.82 3.87 16.64
CA TYR A 111 12.38 2.52 16.52
C TYR A 111 13.69 2.51 15.75
N TRP A 112 13.80 3.21 14.62
CA TRP A 112 15.07 3.31 13.89
C TRP A 112 16.19 3.95 14.73
N ILE A 113 15.88 4.89 15.62
CA ILE A 113 16.85 5.46 16.56
C ILE A 113 17.26 4.41 17.61
N CYS A 114 16.29 3.70 18.21
CA CYS A 114 16.55 2.67 19.21
C CYS A 114 17.40 1.51 18.67
N GLU A 115 17.19 1.12 17.42
CA GLU A 115 17.99 0.09 16.72
C GLU A 115 19.38 0.60 16.29
N GLY A 116 19.67 1.89 16.48
CA GLY A 116 20.94 2.50 16.09
C GLY A 116 21.11 2.71 14.59
N PHE A 117 20.05 2.54 13.78
CA PHE A 117 20.14 2.78 12.33
C PHE A 117 20.39 4.27 12.02
N ILE A 118 19.93 5.17 12.90
CA ILE A 118 20.06 6.61 12.71
C ILE A 118 20.48 7.30 14.01
N GLY A 119 21.33 8.31 13.86
CA GLY A 119 21.65 9.22 14.96
C GLY A 119 22.59 8.66 16.03
N GLU A 120 23.37 7.61 15.71
CA GLU A 120 24.43 7.13 16.59
C GLU A 120 25.34 8.32 16.96
N HIS A 121 25.42 8.63 18.26
CA HIS A 121 26.19 9.77 18.81
C HIS A 121 25.67 11.18 18.50
N GLN A 122 24.41 11.33 18.05
CA GLN A 122 23.79 12.64 17.77
C GLN A 122 22.73 13.03 18.82
N HIS A 123 22.47 14.33 18.98
CA HIS A 123 21.33 14.80 19.76
C HIS A 123 20.01 14.25 19.20
N VAL A 124 19.06 13.90 20.09
CA VAL A 124 17.76 13.31 19.74
C VAL A 124 17.03 14.08 18.64
N LYS A 125 17.00 15.41 18.71
CA LYS A 125 16.36 16.25 17.68
C LYS A 125 16.97 16.05 16.29
N THR A 126 18.28 15.93 16.20
CA THR A 126 18.99 15.70 14.94
C THR A 126 18.67 14.33 14.37
N ALA A 127 18.63 13.30 15.23
CA ALA A 127 18.27 11.94 14.86
C ALA A 127 16.83 11.87 14.32
N VAL A 128 15.87 12.51 15.00
CA VAL A 128 14.47 12.60 14.56
C VAL A 128 14.35 13.29 13.20
N ASN A 129 15.04 14.43 13.01
CA ASN A 129 15.06 15.12 11.72
C ASN A 129 15.62 14.24 10.60
N LYS A 130 16.70 13.49 10.87
CA LYS A 130 17.27 12.53 9.92
C LYS A 130 16.27 11.42 9.59
N GLY A 131 15.52 10.93 10.57
CA GLY A 131 14.44 9.96 10.36
C GLY A 131 13.37 10.46 9.39
N TYR A 132 12.92 11.72 9.52
CA TYR A 132 11.97 12.30 8.56
C TYR A 132 12.54 12.46 7.15
N VAL A 133 13.82 12.80 7.02
CA VAL A 133 14.50 12.86 5.71
C VAL A 133 14.51 11.48 5.04
N ILE A 134 14.83 10.43 5.80
CA ILE A 134 14.86 9.04 5.32
C ILE A 134 13.47 8.59 4.91
N LEU A 135 12.45 8.84 5.74
CA LEU A 135 11.06 8.53 5.42
C LEU A 135 10.62 9.20 4.11
N GLY A 136 11.00 10.47 3.91
CA GLY A 136 10.73 11.18 2.66
C GLY A 136 11.44 10.56 1.45
N THR A 137 12.66 10.03 1.63
CA THR A 137 13.39 9.32 0.56
C THR A 137 12.70 8.02 0.18
N LEU A 138 12.27 7.22 1.15
CA LEU A 138 11.54 5.97 0.90
C LEU A 138 10.24 6.24 0.13
N ILE A 139 9.44 7.20 0.60
CA ILE A 139 8.19 7.61 -0.07
C ILE A 139 8.45 8.05 -1.52
N ARG A 140 9.51 8.83 -1.79
CA ARG A 140 9.86 9.25 -3.17
C ARG A 140 10.34 8.09 -4.05
N ALA A 141 10.93 7.05 -3.45
CA ALA A 141 11.35 5.84 -4.13
C ALA A 141 10.18 4.86 -4.37
N ASN A 142 8.97 5.17 -3.91
CA ASN A 142 7.81 4.27 -3.87
C ASN A 142 8.10 3.00 -3.07
N LEU A 143 8.84 3.14 -1.96
CA LEU A 143 9.15 2.12 -0.98
C LEU A 143 8.52 2.48 0.36
#